data_AF-A0A534CEN7-F1
#
_entry.id   AF-A0A534CEN7-F1
#
_cell.length_a   1.000
_cell.length_b   1.000
_cell.length_c   1.000
_cell.angle_alpha   90.00
_cell.angle_beta   90.00
_cell.angle_gamma   90.00
#
_symmetry.space_group_name_H-M   'P 1'
#
loop_
_entity.id
_entity.type
_entity.pdbx_description
1 polymer ?
#
loop_
_entity_poly.entity_id
_entity_poly.type
_entity_poly.pdbx_seq_one_letter_code
_entity_poly.pdbx_strand_id
1 'polypeptide(L)' 'GTRVAHKTGDITRIWHDAGIVLARRPFVLVVLTRGLENPKESTALIAEITRELYRATQ' A
#
# COMPACT_ATOMS: atom_id res chain seq x y z
N GLY A 1 -0.98 11.54 13.36
CA GLY A 1 -0.89 10.66 12.17
C GLY A 1 -0.08 9.43 12.52
N THR A 2 -0.27 8.33 11.80
CA THR A 2 0.50 7.08 11.99
C THR A 2 1.86 7.19 11.30
N ARG A 3 2.95 6.81 11.98
CA ARG A 3 4.29 6.82 11.37
C ARG A 3 4.44 5.62 10.45
N VAL A 4 4.90 5.88 9.23
CA VAL A 4 5.10 4.87 8.19
C VAL A 4 6.44 5.10 7.52
N ALA A 5 7.24 4.05 7.39
CA ALA A 5 8.39 4.03 6.49
C ALA A 5 8.02 3.11 5.34
N HIS A 6 8.03 3.61 4.11
CA HIS A 6 7.60 2.84 2.95
C HIS A 6 8.42 3.14 1.69
N LYS A 7 8.36 2.20 0.75
CA LYS A 7 8.99 2.30 -0.55
C LYS A 7 7.99 1.91 -1.63
N THR A 8 7.74 2.86 -2.52
CA THR A 8 7.00 2.64 -3.76
C THR A 8 7.91 2.07 -4.84
N GLY A 9 7.33 1.41 -5.83
CA GLY A 9 8.03 1.15 -7.08
C GLY A 9 7.08 0.80 -8.20
N ASP A 10 7.58 1.00 -9.42
CA ASP A 10 6.82 0.82 -10.63
C ASP A 10 7.71 0.29 -11.76
N ILE A 11 7.09 -0.52 -12.62
CA ILE A 11 7.59 -0.91 -13.93
C ILE A 11 6.36 -1.05 -14.84
N THR A 12 6.52 -1.23 -16.15
CA THR A 12 5.41 -1.31 -17.10
C THR A 12 4.23 -2.15 -16.59
N ARG A 13 3.10 -1.48 -16.32
CA ARG A 13 1.84 -2.06 -15.81
C ARG A 13 1.95 -2.75 -14.44
N ILE A 14 2.93 -2.41 -13.62
CA ILE A 14 3.13 -2.97 -12.27
C ILE A 14 3.37 -1.81 -11.32
N TRP A 15 2.63 -1.80 -10.21
CA TRP A 15 2.73 -0.77 -9.18
C TRP A 15 2.74 -1.44 -7.81
N HIS A 16 3.66 -1.04 -6.95
CA HIS A 16 3.77 -1.62 -5.62
C HIS A 16 4.14 -0.59 -4.56
N ASP A 17 3.76 -0.91 -3.32
CA ASP A 17 4.18 -0.21 -2.13
C ASP A 17 4.43 -1.21 -1.00
N ALA A 18 5.57 -1.06 -0.33
CA ALA A 18 5.97 -1.89 0.80
C ALA A 18 6.30 -0.98 1.99
N GLY A 19 5.62 -1.19 3.12
CA GLY A 19 5.72 -0.30 4.27
C GLY A 19 5.74 -1.00 5.63
N ILE A 20 6.48 -0.41 6.56
CA ILE A 20 6.43 -0.69 7.99
C ILE A 20 5.53 0.37 8.63
N VAL A 21 4.43 -0.07 9.22
CA VAL A 21 3.40 0.81 9.80
C VAL A 21 3.45 0.73 11.32
N LEU A 22 3.86 1.82 11.97
CA LEU A 22 3.96 1.93 13.44
C LEU A 22 2.63 2.39 14.04
N ALA A 23 1.58 1.59 13.81
CA ALA A 23 0.25 1.77 14.38
C ALA A 23 0.14 1.15 15.80
N ARG A 24 -1.06 1.13 16.39
CA ARG A 24 -1.30 0.56 17.74
C ARG A 24 -0.87 -0.91 17.79
N ARG A 25 -1.17 -1.66 16.74
CA ARG A 25 -0.66 -3.02 16.50
C ARG A 25 0.25 -2.94 15.28
N PRO A 26 1.58 -2.75 15.46
CA PRO A 26 2.50 -2.56 14.35
C PRO A 26 2.46 -3.71 13.35
N PHE A 27 2.56 -3.40 12.06
CA PHE A 27 2.52 -4.40 11.00
C PHE A 27 3.40 -3.99 9.80
N VAL A 28 3.74 -5.00 8.99
CA VAL A 28 4.36 -4.81 7.67
C VAL A 28 3.30 -5.11 6.62
N LEU A 29 3.21 -4.27 5.60
CA LEU A 29 2.30 -4.45 4.48
C LEU A 29 3.07 -4.34 3.17
N VAL A 30 2.84 -5.28 2.26
CA VAL A 30 3.36 -5.27 0.90
C VAL A 30 2.18 -5.45 -0.05
N VAL A 31 1.92 -4.44 -0.88
CA VAL A 31 0.88 -4.50 -1.92
C VAL A 31 1.56 -4.54 -3.27
N LEU A 32 1.31 -5.60 -4.04
CA LEU A 32 1.80 -5.79 -5.40
C LEU A 32 0.61 -5.79 -6.35
N THR A 33 0.58 -4.88 -7.31
CA THR A 33 -0.44 -4.83 -8.36
C THR A 33 0.20 -5.07 -9.73
N ARG A 34 -0.56 -5.66 -10.66
CA ARG A 34 -0.14 -5.94 -12.03
C ARG A 34 -1.33 -5.76 -12.97
N GLY A 35 -1.05 -5.35 -14.20
CA GLY A 35 -2.04 -5.21 -15.27
C GLY A 35 -2.76 -3.87 -15.28
N LEU A 36 -2.31 -2.91 -14.45
CA LEU A 36 -2.91 -1.59 -14.36
C LEU A 36 -2.10 -0.59 -15.17
N GLU A 37 -2.73 -0.02 -16.20
CA GLU A 37 -2.09 0.97 -17.06
C GLU A 37 -2.04 2.36 -16.43
N ASN A 38 -3.07 2.70 -15.67
CA ASN A 38 -3.23 4.02 -15.07
C ASN A 38 -2.54 4.08 -13.68
N PRO A 39 -1.52 4.94 -13.49
CA PRO A 39 -0.86 5.14 -12.20
C PRO A 39 -1.82 5.57 -11.09
N LYS A 40 -2.84 6.38 -11.43
CA LYS A 40 -3.79 6.92 -10.45
C LYS A 40 -4.72 5.84 -9.91
N GLU A 41 -5.25 4.99 -10.79
CA GLU A 41 -6.08 3.86 -10.38
C GLU A 41 -5.29 2.87 -9.53
N SER A 42 -4.04 2.62 -9.89
CA SER A 42 -3.14 1.74 -9.14
C SER A 42 -2.86 2.26 -7.74
N THR A 43 -2.56 3.56 -7.62
CA THR A 43 -2.32 4.20 -6.33
C THR A 43 -3.60 4.22 -5.48
N ALA A 44 -4.75 4.48 -6.10
CA ALA A 44 -6.04 4.45 -5.41
C ALA A 44 -6.37 3.05 -4.85
N LEU A 45 -6.13 2.00 -5.65
CA LEU A 45 -6.32 0.62 -5.22
C LEU A 45 -5.40 0.24 -4.05
N ILE A 46 -4.11 0.60 -4.12
CA ILE A 46 -3.15 0.36 -3.03
C ILE A 46 -3.60 1.07 -1.74
N ALA A 47 -4.09 2.30 -1.85
CA ALA A 47 -4.60 3.06 -0.71
C ALA A 47 -5.86 2.44 -0.11
N GLU A 48 -6.78 1.94 -0.94
CA GLU A 48 -8.00 1.27 -0.49
C GLU A 48 -7.68 -0.03 0.25
N ILE A 49 -6.82 -0.89 -0.30
CA ILE A 49 -6.35 -2.11 0.36
C ILE A 49 -5.72 -1.78 1.72
N THR A 50 -4.86 -0.77 1.77
CA THR A 50 -4.20 -0.33 3.01
C THR A 50 -5.23 0.14 4.04
N ARG A 51 -6.26 0.88 3.62
CA ARG A 51 -7.32 1.38 4.50
C ARG A 51 -8.14 0.24 5.09
N GLU A 52 -8.55 -0.73 4.28
CA GLU A 52 -9.34 -1.87 4.74
C GLU A 52 -8.53 -2.76 5.69
N LEU A 53 -7.26 -3.02 5.39
CA LEU A 53 -6.38 -3.77 6.29
C LEU A 53 -6.15 -3.03 7.61
N TYR A 54 -5.94 -1.71 7.57
CA TYR A 54 -5.80 -0.91 8.79
C TYR A 54 -7.05 -0.99 9.65
N ARG A 55 -8.24 -0.84 9.06
CA ARG A 55 -9.53 -0.95 9.78
C ARG A 55 -9.74 -2.32 10.41
N ALA A 56 -9.35 -3.39 9.71
CA ALA A 56 -9.54 -4.76 10.19
C ALA A 56 -8.56 -5.14 11.32
N THR A 57 -7.44 -4.42 11.48
CA THR A 57 -6.32 -4.86 12.33
C THR A 57 -5.96 -3.92 13.49
N GLN A 58 -6.42 -2.66 13.46
CA GLN A 58 -6.05 -1.62 14.43
C GLN A 58 -7.14 -1.30 15.44
#